data_AF-Q2FQ64-F1
#
_entry.id   AF-Q2FQ64-F1
#
_cell.length_a   1.000
_cell.length_b   1.000
_cell.length_c   1.000
_cell.angle_alpha   90.00
_cell.angle_beta   90.00
_cell.angle_gamma   90.00
#
_symmetry.space_group_name_H-M   'P 1'
#
loop_
_entity.id
_entity.type
_entity.pdbx_description
1 polymer ?
#
loop_
_entity_poly.entity_id
_entity_poly.type
_entity_poly.pdbx_seq_one_letter_code
_entity_poly.pdbx_strand_id
1 'polypeptide(L)'
;MIERLTWIEYMHSTLKEENIVASIKAGLIVIGQNWNGENALETQKRVLQYFGFQVNPKQCWNWQYTQNAEDETNESYIQAAQEFEYIS
;
A
#
# COMPACT_ATOMS: atom_id res chain seq x y z
N MET A 1 -3.83 3.35 13.85
CA MET A 1 -2.84 4.04 12.99
C MET A 1 -3.51 4.97 11.98
N ILE A 2 -4.60 4.58 11.31
CA ILE A 2 -5.41 5.46 10.42
C ILE A 2 -6.00 6.67 11.16
N GLU A 3 -6.50 6.48 12.37
CA GLU A 3 -7.13 7.55 13.17
C GLU A 3 -6.25 8.79 13.34
N ARG A 4 -4.94 8.63 13.56
CA ARG A 4 -4.00 9.76 13.69
C ARG A 4 -3.84 10.53 12.38
N LEU A 5 -3.87 9.85 11.23
CA LEU A 5 -3.82 10.49 9.92
C LEU A 5 -5.11 11.27 9.65
N THR A 6 -6.26 10.74 10.06
CA THR A 6 -7.54 11.46 10.00
C THR A 6 -7.52 12.72 10.85
N TRP A 7 -6.95 12.67 12.05
CA TRP A 7 -6.77 13.87 12.88
C TRP A 7 -5.86 14.92 12.22
N ILE A 8 -4.75 14.51 11.61
CA ILE A 8 -3.84 15.40 10.88
C ILE A 8 -4.54 16.04 9.67
N GLU A 9 -5.29 15.25 8.90
CA GLU A 9 -6.08 15.76 7.78
C GLU A 9 -7.11 16.79 8.24
N TYR A 10 -7.82 16.52 9.33
CA TYR A 10 -8.81 17.43 9.89
C TYR A 10 -8.20 18.76 10.35
N MET A 11 -7.07 18.73 11.07
CA MET A 11 -6.36 19.95 11.49
C MET A 11 -5.95 20.78 10.27
N HIS A 12 -5.48 20.12 9.21
CA HIS A 12 -5.11 20.81 7.98
C HIS A 12 -6.32 21.37 7.21
N SER A 13 -7.34 20.54 6.95
CA SER A 13 -8.46 20.88 6.07
C SER A 13 -9.46 21.81 6.73
N THR A 14 -9.71 21.63 8.03
CA THR A 14 -10.73 22.38 8.79
C THR A 14 -10.11 23.52 9.58
N LEU A 15 -9.07 23.24 10.37
CA LEU A 15 -8.44 24.26 11.23
C LEU A 15 -7.40 25.12 10.50
N LYS A 16 -7.09 24.79 9.24
CA LYS A 16 -6.12 25.50 8.37
C LYS A 16 -4.69 25.50 8.93
N GLU A 17 -4.38 24.50 9.75
CA GLU A 17 -3.04 24.27 10.25
C GLU A 17 -2.12 23.68 9.16
N GLU A 18 -0.81 23.76 9.39
CA GLU A 18 0.17 23.15 8.48
C GLU A 18 0.04 21.62 8.48
N ASN A 19 0.09 21.01 7.30
CA ASN A 19 0.12 19.56 7.19
C ASN A 19 1.53 19.05 7.49
N ILE A 20 1.70 18.47 8.69
CA ILE A 20 2.99 17.97 9.18
C ILE A 20 3.57 16.81 8.36
N VAL A 21 2.78 16.13 7.51
CA VAL A 21 3.27 15.03 6.67
C VAL A 21 3.61 15.45 5.24
N ALA A 22 3.38 16.72 4.86
CA ALA A 22 3.53 17.19 3.48
C ALA A 22 4.95 17.10 2.89
N SER A 23 5.97 17.13 3.75
CA SER A 23 7.38 16.99 3.36
C SER A 23 7.90 15.56 3.46
N ILE A 24 7.09 14.63 3.98
CA ILE A 24 7.49 13.25 4.21
C ILE A 24 7.34 12.46 2.91
N LYS A 25 8.45 11.86 2.46
CA LYS A 25 8.45 10.92 1.35
C LYS A 25 7.95 9.57 1.81
N ALA A 26 7.11 8.95 1.00
CA ALA A 26 6.57 7.62 1.28
C ALA A 26 6.66 6.70 0.07
N GLY A 27 6.82 5.41 0.34
CA GLY A 27 6.80 4.31 -0.62
C GLY A 27 5.98 3.15 -0.06
N LEU A 28 5.59 2.23 -0.93
CA LEU A 28 4.73 1.10 -0.62
C LEU A 28 5.25 -0.15 -1.31
N ILE A 29 5.46 -1.22 -0.56
CA ILE A 29 5.74 -2.54 -1.10
C ILE A 29 4.57 -3.44 -0.72
N VAL A 30 3.90 -3.98 -1.73
CA VAL A 30 2.80 -4.93 -1.57
C VAL A 30 3.28 -6.28 -2.05
N ILE A 31 3.25 -7.27 -1.17
CA ILE A 31 3.67 -8.65 -1.46
C ILE A 31 2.57 -9.56 -0.95
N GLY A 32 2.08 -10.47 -1.77
CA GLY A 32 1.10 -11.43 -1.32
C GLY A 32 0.71 -12.46 -2.35
N GLN A 33 -0.01 -13.48 -1.88
CA GLN A 33 -0.56 -14.51 -2.76
C GLN A 33 -1.67 -13.94 -3.67
N ASN A 34 -2.42 -12.93 -3.19
CA ASN A 34 -3.67 -12.44 -3.75
C ASN A 34 -3.57 -11.82 -5.16
N TRP A 35 -4.60 -12.06 -5.99
CA TRP A 35 -4.72 -11.56 -7.37
C TRP A 35 -4.84 -10.04 -7.52
N ASN A 36 -5.25 -9.33 -6.48
CA ASN A 36 -5.64 -7.92 -6.54
C ASN A 36 -4.55 -6.99 -6.00
N GLY A 37 -3.30 -7.48 -5.89
CA GLY A 37 -2.17 -6.74 -5.32
C GLY A 37 -1.92 -5.39 -5.99
N GLU A 38 -2.02 -5.32 -7.33
CA GLU A 38 -1.82 -4.08 -8.09
C GLU A 38 -2.87 -3.01 -7.75
N ASN A 39 -4.14 -3.40 -7.69
CA ASN A 39 -5.22 -2.49 -7.32
C ASN A 39 -5.12 -2.06 -5.86
N ALA A 40 -4.63 -2.94 -4.98
CA ALA A 40 -4.34 -2.60 -3.59
C ALA A 40 -3.22 -1.55 -3.51
N LEU A 41 -2.11 -1.74 -4.25
CA LEU A 41 -1.02 -0.78 -4.33
C LEU A 41 -1.51 0.59 -4.80
N GLU A 42 -2.29 0.65 -5.89
CA GLU A 42 -2.81 1.91 -6.42
C GLU A 42 -3.75 2.61 -5.44
N THR A 43 -4.63 1.86 -4.78
CA THR A 43 -5.50 2.39 -3.72
C THR A 43 -4.67 3.00 -2.59
N GLN A 44 -3.66 2.29 -2.09
CA GLN A 44 -2.83 2.77 -0.98
C GLN A 44 -1.99 3.98 -1.37
N LYS A 45 -1.49 4.06 -2.62
CA LYS A 45 -0.81 5.26 -3.13
C LYS A 45 -1.73 6.48 -3.08
N ARG A 46 -2.99 6.33 -3.47
CA ARG A 46 -3.99 7.41 -3.41
C ARG A 46 -4.30 7.83 -1.97
N VAL A 47 -4.37 6.87 -1.03
CA VAL A 47 -4.56 7.16 0.40
C VAL A 47 -3.40 7.98 0.96
N LEU A 48 -2.15 7.63 0.65
CA LEU A 48 -0.99 8.41 1.08
C LEU A 48 -0.99 9.82 0.47
N GLN A 49 -1.35 9.95 -0.82
CA GLN A 49 -1.48 11.25 -1.47
C GLN A 49 -2.59 12.09 -0.83
N TYR A 50 -3.73 11.49 -0.50
CA TYR A 50 -4.85 12.16 0.18
C TYR A 50 -4.41 12.77 1.52
N PHE A 51 -3.62 12.05 2.32
CA PHE A 51 -3.08 12.58 3.57
C PHE A 51 -1.94 13.60 3.38
N GLY A 52 -1.42 13.75 2.16
CA GLY A 52 -0.41 14.77 1.81
C GLY A 52 1.02 14.25 1.70
N PHE A 53 1.26 12.94 1.80
CA PHE A 53 2.62 12.39 1.62
C PHE A 53 3.14 12.57 0.19
N GLN A 54 4.45 12.74 0.07
CA GLN A 54 5.14 12.70 -1.22
C GLN A 54 5.41 11.26 -1.63
N VAL A 55 4.43 10.65 -2.31
CA VAL A 55 4.57 9.27 -2.80
C VAL A 55 5.59 9.22 -3.94
N ASN A 56 6.65 8.44 -3.76
CA ASN A 56 7.66 8.22 -4.79
C ASN A 56 7.35 6.94 -5.58
N PRO A 57 6.97 7.02 -6.86
CA PRO A 57 6.63 5.85 -7.67
C PRO A 57 7.78 4.84 -7.79
N LYS A 58 9.05 5.30 -7.74
CA LYS A 58 10.23 4.43 -7.79
C LYS A 58 10.42 3.57 -6.53
N GLN A 59 9.71 3.92 -5.45
CA GLN A 59 9.69 3.20 -4.18
C GLN A 59 8.32 2.52 -3.95
N CYS A 60 7.53 2.40 -5.03
CA CYS A 60 6.26 1.68 -5.02
C CYS A 60 6.40 0.44 -5.89
N TRP A 61 6.15 -0.74 -5.32
CA TRP A 61 6.26 -2.00 -6.04
C TRP A 61 5.24 -3.01 -5.51
N ASN A 62 4.79 -3.89 -6.41
CA ASN A 62 3.86 -4.96 -6.11
C ASN A 62 4.42 -6.28 -6.65
N TRP A 63 4.39 -7.30 -5.81
CA TRP A 63 4.50 -8.69 -6.23
C TRP A 63 3.25 -9.43 -5.81
N GLN A 64 2.62 -10.10 -6.77
CA GLN A 64 1.44 -10.92 -6.55
C GLN A 64 1.64 -12.28 -7.21
N TYR A 65 1.34 -13.33 -6.46
CA TYR A 65 1.52 -14.70 -6.92
C TYR A 65 0.44 -15.12 -7.93
N THR A 66 -0.82 -15.12 -7.50
CA THR A 66 -1.92 -15.64 -8.32
C THR A 66 -2.51 -14.54 -9.20
N GLN A 67 -3.15 -14.96 -10.28
CA GLN A 67 -4.05 -14.13 -11.10
C GLN A 67 -5.50 -14.63 -11.00
N ASN A 68 -5.73 -15.70 -10.22
CA ASN A 68 -7.05 -16.29 -10.04
C ASN A 68 -7.75 -15.67 -8.81
N ALA A 69 -8.89 -15.03 -9.04
CA ALA A 69 -9.65 -14.38 -7.99
C ALA A 69 -10.27 -15.32 -6.95
N GLU A 70 -10.40 -16.60 -7.28
CA GLU A 70 -11.01 -17.63 -6.44
C GLU A 70 -9.97 -18.54 -5.77
N ASP A 71 -8.69 -18.34 -6.04
CA ASP A 71 -7.62 -19.17 -5.49
C ASP A 71 -7.26 -18.73 -4.08
N GLU A 72 -7.98 -19.30 -3.11
CA GLU A 72 -7.79 -19.13 -1.67
C GLU A 72 -7.35 -20.44 -1.00
N THR A 73 -6.70 -21.33 -1.76
CA THR A 73 -6.28 -22.64 -1.29
C THR A 73 -5.00 -22.56 -0.45
N ASN A 74 -4.91 -23.37 0.60
CA ASN A 74 -3.72 -23.40 1.45
C ASN A 74 -2.47 -23.81 0.66
N GLU A 75 -2.63 -24.71 -0.31
CA GLU A 75 -1.56 -25.13 -1.22
C GLU A 75 -1.01 -23.94 -2.02
N SER A 76 -1.87 -23.09 -2.56
CA SER A 76 -1.46 -21.88 -3.30
C SER A 76 -0.71 -20.90 -2.42
N TYR A 77 -1.13 -20.71 -1.16
CA TYR A 77 -0.39 -19.89 -0.20
C TYR A 77 1.02 -20.43 0.10
N ILE A 78 1.18 -21.75 0.22
CA ILE A 78 2.49 -22.38 0.42
C ILE A 78 3.37 -22.18 -0.82
N GLN A 79 2.81 -22.37 -2.02
CA GLN A 79 3.54 -22.18 -3.27
C GLN A 79 3.95 -20.72 -3.47
N ALA A 80 3.08 -19.76 -3.13
CA ALA A 80 3.41 -18.34 -3.16
C ALA A 80 4.62 -18.02 -2.28
N ALA A 81 4.68 -18.59 -1.07
CA ALA A 81 5.82 -18.39 -0.18
C ALA A 81 7.12 -18.97 -0.78
N GLN A 82 7.05 -20.17 -1.37
CA GLN A 82 8.19 -20.82 -2.02
C GLN A 82 8.69 -20.06 -3.25
N GLU A 83 7.78 -19.57 -4.09
CA GLU A 83 8.15 -18.80 -5.27
C GLU A 83 8.75 -17.45 -4.88
N PHE A 84 8.19 -16.77 -3.89
CA PHE A 84 8.74 -15.52 -3.40
C PHE A 84 10.17 -15.68 -2.88
N GLU A 85 10.46 -16.75 -2.13
CA GLU A 85 11.81 -17.07 -1.65
C GLU A 85 12.80 -17.34 -2.81
N TYR A 86 12.32 -17.93 -3.91
CA TYR A 86 13.16 -18.20 -5.08
C TYR A 86 13.54 -16.94 -5.87
N ILE A 87 12.69 -15.90 -5.86
CA ILE A 87 12.89 -14.67 -6.64
C ILE A 87 13.48 -13.50 -5.83
N SER A 88 13.54 -13.61 -4.50
CA SER A 88 14.06 -12.59 -3.58
C SER A 88 15.57 -12.69 -3.36
#